data_AF-A0A2T2W514-F1
#
_entry.id   AF-A0A2T2W514-F1
#
_cell.length_a   1.000
_cell.length_b   1.000
_cell.length_c   1.000
_cell.angle_alpha   90.00
_cell.angle_beta   90.00
_cell.angle_gamma   90.00
#
_symmetry.space_group_name_H-M   'P 1'
#
loop_
_entity.id
_entity.type
_entity.pdbx_description
1 polymer ?
#
loop_
_entity_poly.entity_id
_entity_poly.type
_entity_poly.pdbx_seq_one_letter_code
_entity_poly.pdbx_strand_id
1 'polypeptide(L)' 'MTTLDFPLEINLEAVHLTDEQFYQLCIHNPEIAIEQNAQGALVVLPPAGGESGNQELELGTDLALWNRGGGAIAPYPAFR' A
#
# COMPACT_ATOMS: atom_id res chain seq x y z
N MET A 1 25.09 17.19 -3.97
CA MET A 1 23.97 16.26 -4.21
C MET A 1 23.02 16.40 -3.04
N THR A 2 21.80 16.88 -3.27
CA THR A 2 20.72 16.86 -2.28
C THR A 2 20.11 15.46 -2.29
N THR A 3 20.17 14.76 -1.16
CA THR A 3 19.41 13.54 -0.94
C THR A 3 17.96 13.92 -0.64
N LEU A 4 17.02 13.16 -1.19
CA LEU A 4 15.63 13.25 -0.73
C LEU A 4 15.54 12.46 0.58
N ASP A 5 15.10 13.13 1.64
CA ASP A 5 14.79 12.47 2.90
C ASP A 5 13.44 11.76 2.76
N PHE A 6 13.44 10.44 3.00
CA PHE A 6 12.24 9.61 2.95
C PHE A 6 11.71 9.31 4.36
N PRO A 7 10.39 9.15 4.53
CA PRO A 7 9.36 9.34 3.49
C PRO A 7 9.16 10.82 3.14
N LEU A 8 8.98 11.11 1.85
CA LEU A 8 8.67 12.47 1.40
C LEU A 8 7.17 12.68 1.51
N GLU A 9 6.76 13.69 2.27
CA GLU A 9 5.35 14.04 2.46
C GLU A 9 4.99 15.33 1.71
N ILE A 10 3.91 15.28 0.94
CA ILE A 10 3.36 16.39 0.19
C ILE A 10 1.95 16.68 0.73
N ASN A 11 1.77 17.82 1.40
CA ASN A 11 0.47 18.23 1.89
C ASN A 11 -0.44 18.64 0.72
N LEU A 12 -1.48 17.83 0.47
CA LEU A 12 -2.52 18.08 -0.53
C LEU A 12 -3.92 18.20 0.10
N GLU A 13 -4.02 18.52 1.40
CA GLU A 13 -5.29 18.62 2.12
C GLU A 13 -6.28 19.56 1.40
N ALA A 14 -5.79 20.71 0.93
CA ALA A 14 -6.60 21.70 0.21
C ALA A 14 -6.98 21.31 -1.22
N VAL A 15 -6.35 20.26 -1.80
CA VAL A 15 -6.65 19.79 -3.15
C VAL A 15 -7.88 18.89 -3.16
N HIS A 16 -8.15 18.20 -2.06
CA HIS A 16 -9.28 17.27 -1.91
C HIS A 16 -9.36 16.27 -3.08
N LEU A 17 -8.27 15.52 -3.30
CA LEU A 17 -8.25 14.47 -4.32
C LEU A 17 -9.39 13.48 -4.08
N THR A 18 -10.15 13.21 -5.14
CA THR A 18 -11.10 12.09 -5.16
C THR A 18 -10.36 10.76 -5.31
N ASP A 19 -10.99 9.66 -4.88
CA ASP A 19 -10.43 8.31 -5.02
C ASP A 19 -10.01 8.00 -6.46
N GLU A 20 -10.79 8.43 -7.46
CA GLU A 20 -10.46 8.24 -8.88
C GLU A 20 -9.23 9.04 -9.28
N GLN A 21 -9.10 10.30 -8.84
CA GLN A 21 -7.92 11.11 -9.14
C GLN A 21 -6.66 10.55 -8.49
N PHE A 22 -6.77 10.08 -7.24
CA PHE A 22 -5.68 9.40 -6.55
C PHE A 22 -5.29 8.10 -7.26
N TYR A 23 -6.28 7.29 -7.65
CA TYR A 23 -6.03 6.07 -8.42
C TYR A 23 -5.33 6.35 -9.76
N GLN A 24 -5.80 7.33 -10.53
CA GLN A 24 -5.17 7.74 -11.79
C GLN A 24 -3.73 8.22 -11.56
N LEU A 25 -3.47 8.98 -10.49
CA LEU A 25 -2.12 9.38 -10.10
C LEU A 25 -1.21 8.16 -9.90
N CYS A 26 -1.67 7.15 -9.16
CA CYS A 26 -0.89 5.94 -8.90
C CYS A 26 -0.57 5.16 -10.19
N ILE A 27 -1.57 4.89 -11.04
CA ILE A 27 -1.34 4.06 -12.23
C ILE A 27 -0.48 4.76 -13.30
N HIS A 28 -0.44 6.10 -13.29
CA HIS A 28 0.41 6.88 -14.19
C HIS A 28 1.85 7.04 -13.68
N ASN A 29 2.15 6.68 -12.43
CA ASN A 29 3.49 6.75 -11.83
C ASN A 29 3.86 5.40 -11.17
N PRO A 30 3.86 4.28 -11.92
CA PRO A 30 3.98 2.93 -11.35
C PRO A 30 5.34 2.65 -10.70
N GLU A 31 6.38 3.42 -11.03
CA GLU A 31 7.71 3.34 -10.42
C GLU A 31 7.79 3.99 -9.03
N ILE A 32 6.76 4.71 -8.60
CA ILE A 32 6.71 5.42 -7.32
C ILE A 32 5.62 4.80 -6.44
N ALA A 33 6.02 4.34 -5.24
CA ALA A 33 5.06 3.93 -4.22
C ALA A 33 4.49 5.16 -3.52
N ILE A 34 3.20 5.45 -3.79
CA ILE A 34 2.48 6.61 -3.26
C ILE A 34 1.30 6.13 -2.41
N GLU A 35 1.17 6.67 -1.21
CA GLU A 35 0.00 6.49 -0.34
C GLU A 35 -0.65 7.84 -0.04
N GLN A 36 -1.95 7.85 0.27
CA GLN A 36 -2.64 9.02 0.81
C GLN A 36 -3.01 8.75 2.27
N ASN A 37 -2.60 9.63 3.17
CA ASN A 37 -2.97 9.51 4.59
C ASN A 37 -4.38 10.06 4.86
N ALA A 38 -4.88 9.85 6.07
CA ALA A 38 -6.23 10.26 6.46
C ALA A 38 -6.46 11.79 6.46
N GLN A 39 -5.39 12.59 6.42
CA GLN A 39 -5.43 14.05 6.32
C GLN A 39 -5.37 14.54 4.86
N GLY A 40 -5.25 13.63 3.90
CA GLY A 40 -5.17 13.94 2.48
C GLY A 40 -3.77 14.29 1.98
N ALA A 41 -2.72 14.11 2.78
CA ALA A 41 -1.34 14.27 2.32
C ALA A 41 -0.87 13.02 1.56
N LEU A 42 -0.04 13.23 0.53
CA LEU A 42 0.61 12.14 -0.19
C LEU A 42 1.94 11.80 0.47
N VAL A 43 2.16 10.51 0.68
CA VAL A 43 3.38 9.96 1.24
C VAL A 43 4.08 9.15 0.16
N VAL A 44 5.28 9.56 -0.22
CA VAL A 44 6.15 8.78 -1.11
C VAL A 44 6.99 7.84 -0.26
N LEU A 45 6.76 6.54 -0.42
CA LEU A 45 7.47 5.52 0.31
C LEU A 45 8.85 5.25 -0.31
N PRO A 46 9.88 4.95 0.51
CA PRO A 46 11.11 4.42 0.00
C PRO A 46 10.86 3.06 -0.68
N PRO A 47 11.70 2.65 -1.65
CA PRO A 47 11.59 1.32 -2.23
C PRO A 47 11.75 0.25 -1.16
N ALA A 48 10.90 -0.78 -1.17
CA ALA A 48 11.06 -1.92 -0.30
C ALA A 48 12.38 -2.64 -0.61
N GLY A 49 13.21 -2.82 0.42
CA GLY A 49 14.47 -3.55 0.33
C GLY A 49 14.27 -5.06 0.47
N GLY A 50 15.33 -5.84 0.23
CA GLY A 50 15.25 -7.31 0.36
C GLY A 50 14.91 -7.79 1.77
N GLU A 51 15.40 -7.11 2.81
CA GLU A 51 15.08 -7.47 4.20
C GLU A 51 13.61 -7.21 4.54
N SER A 52 13.08 -6.03 4.20
CA SER A 52 11.67 -5.70 4.42
C SER A 52 10.77 -6.60 3.59
N GLY A 53 11.10 -6.83 2.33
CA GLY A 53 10.36 -7.75 1.46
C GLY A 53 10.36 -9.19 1.97
N ASN A 54 11.45 -9.68 2.56
CA ASN A 54 11.46 -11.02 3.15
C ASN A 54 10.53 -11.11 4.37
N GLN A 55 10.53 -10.09 5.24
CA GLN A 55 9.61 -10.04 6.39
C GLN A 55 8.15 -9.99 5.94
N GLU A 56 7.83 -9.20 4.91
CA GLU A 56 6.50 -9.14 4.32
C GLU A 56 6.06 -10.49 3.72
N LEU A 57 6.96 -11.20 3.04
CA LEU A 57 6.69 -12.53 2.48
C LEU A 57 6.43 -13.58 3.55
N GLU A 58 7.20 -13.60 4.65
CA GLU A 58 6.99 -14.51 5.77
C GLU A 58 5.62 -14.27 6.43
N LEU A 59 5.30 -13.00 6.75
CA LEU A 59 4.00 -12.63 7.32
C LEU A 59 2.84 -13.00 6.37
N GLY A 60 3.00 -12.77 5.07
CA GLY A 60 2.02 -13.18 4.07
C GLY A 60 1.84 -14.70 4.00
N THR A 61 2.93 -15.45 4.16
CA THR A 61 2.91 -16.92 4.19
C THR A 61 2.17 -17.45 5.41
N ASP A 62 2.46 -16.91 6.60
CA ASP A 62 1.79 -17.27 7.84
C ASP A 62 0.27 -17.01 7.75
N LEU A 63 -0.12 -15.84 7.23
CA LEU A 63 -1.52 -15.49 7.02
C LEU A 63 -2.20 -16.46 6.04
N ALA A 64 -1.51 -16.83 4.95
CA ALA A 64 -2.02 -17.78 3.98
C ALA A 64 -2.21 -19.19 4.57
N LEU A 65 -1.26 -19.66 5.39
CA LEU A 65 -1.35 -20.94 6.08
C LEU A 65 -2.48 -20.95 7.11
N TRP A 66 -2.62 -19.89 7.90
CA TRP A 66 -3.73 -19.73 8.85
C TRP A 66 -5.09 -19.77 8.15
N ASN A 67 -5.23 -19.07 7.02
CA ASN A 67 -6.48 -19.06 6.26
C ASN A 67 -6.80 -20.48 5.71
N ARG A 68 -5.80 -21.18 5.17
CA ARG A 68 -5.96 -22.57 4.69
C ARG A 68 -6.26 -23.57 5.82
N GLY A 69 -5.74 -23.31 7.02
CA GLY A 69 -5.97 -24.12 8.23
C GLY A 69 -7.34 -23.92 8.87
N GLY A 70 -8.24 -23.12 8.28
CA GLY A 70 -9.59 -22.88 8.78
C GLY A 70 -9.70 -21.71 9.75
N GLY A 71 -8.69 -20.85 9.82
CA GLY A 71 -8.53 -19.82 10.84
C GLY A 71 -9.48 -18.62 10.78
N ALA A 72 -9.96 -18.20 9.61
CA ALA A 72 -11.22 -17.46 9.38
C ALA A 72 -11.27 -16.90 7.95
N ILE A 73 -11.79 -17.71 7.03
CA ILE A 73 -12.88 -17.33 6.11
C ILE A 73 -13.65 -18.64 5.92
N ALA A 74 -14.80 -18.81 6.59
CA ALA A 74 -15.72 -19.86 6.17
C ALA A 74 -15.97 -19.63 4.67
N PRO A 75 -15.89 -20.67 3.81
CA PRO A 75 -16.02 -20.47 2.37
C PRO A 75 -17.28 -19.64 2.12
N TYR A 76 -17.12 -18.43 1.56
CA TYR A 76 -18.25 -17.65 1.08
C TYR A 76 -19.10 -18.61 0.22
N PRO A 77 -20.40 -18.79 0.50
CA PRO A 77 -21.23 -19.59 -0.38
C PRO A 77 -21.17 -18.91 -1.74
N ALA A 78 -20.73 -19.67 -2.75
CA ALA A 78 -20.72 -19.22 -4.12
C ALA A 78 -22.09 -18.62 -4.45
N PHE A 79 -22.11 -17.35 -4.86
CA PHE A 79 -23.33 -16.71 -5.39
C PHE A 79 -23.89 -17.61 -6.49
N ARG A 80 -25.12 -18.10 -6.29
CA ARG A 80 -25.97 -18.66 -7.35
C ARG A 80 -26.71 -17.53 -8.05
#